data_AF-A0A1H9ZEC6-F1
#
_entry.id   AF-A0A1H9ZEC6-F1
#
_cell.length_a   1.000
_cell.length_b   1.000
_cell.length_c   1.000
_cell.angle_alpha   90.00
_cell.angle_beta   90.00
_cell.angle_gamma   90.00
#
_symmetry.space_group_name_H-M   'P 1'
#
loop_
_entity.id
_entity.type
_entity.pdbx_description
1 polymer ?
#
loop_
_entity_poly.entity_id
_entity_poly.type
_entity_poly.pdbx_seq_one_letter_code
_entity_poly.pdbx_strand_id
1 'polypeptide(L)'
;MKTVAFYISDYGFGHASRSIAIIRELSQQYGEDLRMIICNSFAMDFLKESLTSYNVEFRKVNTDVGYVLQNNSMKPDANEINHQYQAFMNDWEETLRVEKGFLKQNHVDLVISDISPLPFIPAKELNIPSIGVSNFTWYTAYKD
;
A
#
# COMPACT_ATOMS: atom_id res chain seq x y z
N MET A 1 1.84 7.53 -21.72
CA MET A 1 1.23 7.29 -20.40
C MET A 1 2.15 6.43 -19.55
N LYS A 2 2.54 6.89 -18.37
CA LYS A 2 3.32 6.14 -17.38
C LYS A 2 2.38 5.47 -16.38
N THR A 3 2.73 4.26 -15.93
CA THR A 3 1.92 3.52 -14.95
C THR A 3 2.59 3.50 -13.58
N VAL A 4 1.89 4.00 -12.56
CA VAL A 4 2.31 3.95 -11.16
C VAL A 4 1.44 2.97 -10.40
N ALA A 5 2.06 2.04 -9.67
CA ALA A 5 1.39 1.27 -8.64
C ALA A 5 1.65 1.91 -7.28
N PHE A 6 0.59 2.37 -6.62
CA PHE A 6 0.65 3.08 -5.34
C PHE A 6 0.13 2.16 -4.22
N TYR A 7 1.02 1.65 -3.39
CA TYR A 7 0.69 0.77 -2.26
C TYR A 7 0.50 1.62 -1.02
N ILE A 8 -0.62 1.43 -0.34
CA ILE A 8 -0.93 2.12 0.90
C ILE A 8 -0.99 1.08 2.00
N SER A 9 -0.14 1.25 3.02
CA SER A 9 -0.15 0.38 4.20
C SER A 9 -1.55 0.19 4.78
N ASP A 10 -1.89 -1.04 5.14
CA ASP A 10 -3.16 -1.41 5.77
C ASP A 10 -3.19 -1.08 7.26
N TYR A 11 -2.13 -0.45 7.79
CA TYR A 11 -2.02 -0.05 9.19
C TYR A 11 -3.14 0.90 9.64
N GLY A 12 -3.70 1.72 8.73
CA GLY A 12 -4.95 2.43 9.01
C GLY A 12 -5.18 3.72 8.22
N PHE A 13 -6.25 4.45 8.58
CA PHE A 13 -6.72 5.65 7.86
C PHE A 13 -5.72 6.81 7.81
N GLY A 14 -4.73 6.84 8.71
CA GLY A 14 -3.64 7.82 8.66
C GLY A 14 -2.80 7.70 7.39
N HIS A 15 -2.48 6.46 6.97
CA HIS A 15 -1.77 6.18 5.72
C HIS A 15 -2.63 6.53 4.49
N ALA A 16 -3.90 6.13 4.51
CA ALA A 16 -4.85 6.47 3.45
C ALA A 16 -4.97 7.98 3.25
N SER A 17 -5.18 8.74 4.33
CA SER A 17 -5.38 10.20 4.27
C SER A 17 -4.21 10.94 3.64
N ARG A 18 -2.96 10.59 4.01
CA ARG A 18 -1.78 11.23 3.41
C ARG A 18 -1.56 10.80 1.96
N SER A 19 -1.80 9.52 1.67
CA SER A 19 -1.65 8.99 0.32
C SER A 19 -2.64 9.65 -0.62
N ILE A 20 -3.88 9.91 -0.17
CA ILE A 20 -4.89 10.70 -0.92
C ILE A 20 -4.34 12.06 -1.32
N ALA A 21 -3.68 12.79 -0.41
CA ALA A 21 -3.13 14.10 -0.73
C ALA A 21 -2.09 14.02 -1.86
N ILE A 22 -1.19 13.05 -1.79
CA ILE A 22 -0.16 12.84 -2.82
C ILE A 22 -0.80 12.42 -4.15
N ILE A 23 -1.75 11.48 -4.12
CA ILE A 23 -2.44 10.98 -5.32
C ILE A 23 -3.17 12.13 -6.03
N ARG A 24 -3.87 12.99 -5.27
CA ARG A 24 -4.58 14.14 -5.86
C ARG A 24 -3.61 15.09 -6.57
N GLU A 25 -2.49 15.44 -5.95
CA GLU A 25 -1.48 16.30 -6.57
C GLU A 25 -0.87 15.67 -7.83
N LEU A 26 -0.51 14.39 -7.79
CA LEU A 26 0.01 13.69 -8.96
C LEU A 26 -1.03 13.62 -10.09
N SER A 27 -2.29 13.33 -9.78
CA SER A 27 -3.37 13.34 -10.77
C SER A 27 -3.58 14.72 -11.38
N GLN A 28 -3.51 15.80 -10.59
CA GLN A 28 -3.69 17.16 -11.10
C GLN A 28 -2.52 17.60 -11.99
N GLN A 29 -1.30 17.25 -11.61
CA GLN A 29 -0.10 17.67 -12.36
C GLN A 29 0.07 16.92 -13.68
N TYR A 30 -0.24 15.61 -13.71
CA TYR A 30 0.04 14.76 -14.86
C TYR A 30 -1.21 14.34 -15.65
N GLY A 31 -2.41 14.45 -15.09
CA GLY A 31 -3.66 14.16 -15.80
C GLY A 31 -3.66 12.79 -16.50
N GLU A 32 -3.96 12.77 -17.79
CA GLU A 32 -4.05 11.56 -18.62
C GLU A 32 -2.68 10.94 -18.96
N ASP A 33 -1.58 11.65 -18.73
CA ASP A 33 -0.24 11.09 -18.94
C ASP A 33 0.16 10.08 -17.86
N LEU A 34 -0.61 10.00 -16.77
CA LEU A 34 -0.36 9.15 -15.62
C LEU A 34 -1.54 8.22 -15.32
N ARG A 35 -1.29 6.91 -15.44
CA ARG A 35 -2.19 5.87 -14.92
C ARG A 35 -1.75 5.49 -13.51
N MET A 36 -2.65 5.59 -12.53
CA MET A 36 -2.37 5.18 -11.15
C MET A 36 -3.26 4.01 -10.73
N ILE A 37 -2.64 2.98 -10.15
CA ILE A 37 -3.33 1.83 -9.57
C ILE A 37 -3.09 1.84 -8.06
N ILE A 38 -4.15 2.14 -7.30
CA ILE A 38 -4.13 2.26 -5.85
C ILE A 38 -4.37 0.89 -5.22
N CYS A 39 -3.39 0.40 -4.48
CA CYS A 39 -3.36 -0.93 -3.87
C CYS A 39 -3.56 -0.82 -2.36
N ASN A 40 -4.68 -1.33 -1.85
CA ASN A 40 -5.02 -1.32 -0.42
C ASN A 40 -6.15 -2.33 -0.13
N SER A 41 -6.27 -2.85 1.09
CA SER A 41 -7.39 -3.73 1.47
C SER A 41 -8.33 -3.12 2.50
N PHE A 42 -7.78 -2.33 3.43
CA PHE A 42 -8.46 -1.84 4.63
C PHE A 42 -9.33 -0.60 4.39
N ALA A 43 -8.76 0.46 3.82
CA ALA A 43 -9.37 1.79 3.68
C ALA A 43 -10.03 2.02 2.31
N MET A 44 -10.41 0.94 1.60
CA MET A 44 -10.87 1.01 0.22
C MET A 44 -12.05 1.96 -0.01
N ASP A 45 -13.06 1.95 0.87
CA ASP A 45 -14.24 2.80 0.71
C ASP A 45 -13.88 4.28 0.90
N PHE A 46 -13.07 4.58 1.91
CA PHE A 46 -12.56 5.94 2.16
C PHE A 46 -11.70 6.46 1.01
N LEU A 47 -10.83 5.62 0.44
CA LEU A 47 -10.02 5.95 -0.72
C LEU A 47 -10.88 6.24 -1.96
N LYS A 48 -11.86 5.37 -2.24
CA LYS A 48 -12.79 5.54 -3.36
C LYS A 48 -13.59 6.82 -3.24
N GLU A 49 -14.22 7.06 -2.08
CA GLU A 49 -14.99 8.27 -1.83
C GLU A 49 -14.12 9.52 -2.04
N SER A 50 -12.92 9.53 -1.47
CA SER A 50 -11.99 10.66 -1.53
C SER A 50 -11.40 10.92 -2.92
N LEU A 51 -11.35 9.92 -3.79
CA LEU A 51 -10.73 9.99 -5.12
C LEU A 51 -11.74 9.88 -6.26
N THR A 52 -13.05 9.98 -5.97
CA THR A 52 -14.14 9.83 -6.97
C THR A 52 -13.99 10.72 -8.20
N SER A 53 -13.44 11.93 -8.05
CA SER A 53 -13.23 12.90 -9.14
C SER A 53 -11.91 12.72 -9.90
N TYR A 54 -11.13 11.69 -9.59
CA TYR A 54 -9.79 11.46 -10.14
C TYR A 54 -9.78 10.16 -10.95
N ASN A 55 -9.08 10.17 -12.08
CA ASN A 55 -8.94 8.99 -12.93
C ASN A 55 -7.88 8.03 -12.36
N VAL A 56 -8.27 7.24 -11.35
CA VAL A 56 -7.42 6.24 -10.71
C VAL A 56 -8.11 4.88 -10.67
N GLU A 57 -7.32 3.83 -10.74
CA GLU A 57 -7.78 2.44 -10.61
C GLU A 57 -7.57 1.95 -9.18
N PHE A 58 -8.41 1.01 -8.74
CA PHE A 58 -8.29 0.42 -7.41
C PHE A 58 -8.07 -1.08 -7.50
N ARG A 59 -7.12 -1.58 -6.72
CA ARG A 59 -6.87 -3.01 -6.53
C ARG A 59 -6.93 -3.35 -5.05
N LYS A 60 -7.84 -4.25 -4.70
CA LYS A 60 -7.91 -4.80 -3.35
C LYS A 60 -6.79 -5.82 -3.14
N VAL A 61 -5.85 -5.52 -2.25
CA VAL A 61 -4.73 -6.40 -1.88
C VAL A 61 -4.28 -6.07 -0.46
N ASN A 62 -3.99 -7.11 0.33
CA ASN A 62 -3.41 -6.94 1.67
C ASN A 62 -1.95 -6.53 1.52
N THR A 63 -1.64 -5.32 1.98
CA THR A 63 -0.33 -4.68 1.78
C THR A 63 0.62 -4.90 2.97
N ASP A 64 0.07 -5.16 4.15
CA ASP A 64 0.76 -5.60 5.36
C ASP A 64 -0.26 -6.20 6.35
N VAL A 65 0.19 -6.50 7.57
CA VAL A 65 -0.60 -7.09 8.66
C VAL A 65 -1.67 -6.12 9.19
N GLY A 66 -1.53 -4.83 8.93
CA GLY A 66 -2.39 -3.80 9.48
C GLY A 66 -2.18 -3.57 10.98
N TYR A 67 -3.18 -2.94 11.61
CA TYR A 67 -3.20 -2.68 13.04
C TYR A 67 -4.46 -3.25 13.68
N VAL A 68 -4.29 -4.15 14.65
CA VAL A 68 -5.40 -4.81 15.34
C VAL A 68 -5.52 -4.29 16.75
N LEU A 69 -6.73 -3.87 17.11
CA LEU A 69 -7.08 -3.41 18.44
C LEU A 69 -7.75 -4.52 19.24
N GLN A 70 -7.53 -4.52 20.56
CA GLN A 70 -8.30 -5.34 21.48
C GLN A 70 -9.78 -4.91 21.45
N ASN A 71 -10.69 -5.86 21.61
CA ASN A 71 -12.13 -5.56 21.65
C ASN A 71 -12.45 -4.46 22.68
N ASN A 72 -13.18 -3.43 22.24
CA ASN A 72 -13.58 -2.27 23.05
C ASN A 72 -12.41 -1.51 23.70
N SER A 73 -11.25 -1.48 23.04
CA SER A 73 -10.03 -0.84 23.56
C SER A 73 -9.28 -0.11 22.45
N MET A 74 -8.54 0.94 22.83
CA MET A 74 -7.58 1.63 21.95
C MET A 74 -6.18 1.01 22.03
N LYS A 75 -6.02 -0.13 22.73
CA LYS A 75 -4.75 -0.83 22.87
C LYS A 75 -4.58 -1.86 21.75
N PRO A 76 -3.37 -2.00 21.19
CA PRO A 76 -3.07 -3.05 20.23
C PRO A 76 -3.23 -4.44 20.85
N ASP A 77 -3.75 -5.37 20.08
CA ASP A 77 -3.74 -6.80 20.41
C ASP A 77 -2.46 -7.44 19.87
N ALA A 78 -1.41 -7.44 20.67
CA ALA A 78 -0.11 -7.97 20.27
C ALA A 78 -0.16 -9.47 19.91
N ASN A 79 -1.06 -10.26 20.54
CA ASN A 79 -1.18 -11.68 20.23
C ASN A 79 -1.80 -11.87 18.85
N GLU A 80 -2.87 -11.14 18.56
CA GLU A 80 -3.54 -11.21 17.26
C GLU A 80 -2.66 -10.64 16.13
N ILE A 81 -1.97 -9.52 16.37
CA ILE A 81 -1.00 -8.97 15.40
C ILE A 81 0.09 -9.99 15.10
N ASN A 82 0.65 -10.66 16.12
CA ASN A 82 1.66 -11.70 15.90
C ASN A 82 1.11 -12.88 15.14
N HIS A 83 -0.11 -13.33 15.44
CA HIS A 83 -0.77 -14.41 14.72
C HIS A 83 -0.96 -14.08 13.23
N GLN A 84 -1.48 -12.89 12.92
CA GLN A 84 -1.64 -12.41 11.54
C GLN A 84 -0.30 -12.20 10.84
N TYR A 85 0.72 -11.73 11.55
CA TYR A 85 2.08 -11.63 11.00
C TYR A 85 2.63 -12.99 10.60
N GLN A 86 2.50 -14.02 11.44
CA GLN A 86 2.94 -15.37 11.07
C GLN A 86 2.21 -15.89 9.83
N ALA A 87 0.89 -15.69 9.75
CA ALA A 87 0.12 -16.06 8.57
C ALA A 87 0.59 -15.32 7.31
N PHE A 88 0.78 -14.00 7.41
CA PHE A 88 1.29 -13.16 6.32
C PHE A 88 2.67 -13.61 5.84
N MET A 89 3.56 -13.99 6.77
CA MET A 89 4.90 -14.46 6.43
C MET A 89 4.92 -15.88 5.86
N ASN A 90 4.00 -16.76 6.26
CA ASN A 90 3.90 -18.11 5.71
C ASN A 90 3.56 -18.09 4.21
N ASP A 91 2.74 -17.13 3.78
CA ASP A 91 2.33 -16.97 2.38
C ASP A 91 3.23 -15.99 1.59
N TRP A 92 4.36 -15.57 2.17
CA TRP A 92 5.14 -14.44 1.65
C TRP A 92 5.70 -14.68 0.24
N GLU A 93 6.31 -15.85 -0.01
CA GLU A 93 6.89 -16.16 -1.32
C GLU A 93 5.84 -16.18 -2.44
N GLU A 94 4.68 -16.77 -2.15
CA GLU A 94 3.55 -16.81 -3.07
C GLU A 94 3.00 -15.41 -3.32
N THR A 95 2.86 -14.62 -2.25
CA THR A 95 2.42 -13.22 -2.33
C THR A 95 3.37 -12.40 -3.21
N LEU A 96 4.68 -12.54 -3.03
CA LEU A 96 5.70 -11.89 -3.87
C LEU A 96 5.62 -12.33 -5.34
N ARG A 97 5.37 -13.62 -5.59
CA ARG A 97 5.21 -14.17 -6.95
C ARG A 97 4.00 -13.56 -7.66
N VAL A 98 2.86 -13.51 -6.97
CA VAL A 98 1.62 -12.87 -7.47
C VAL A 98 1.87 -11.40 -7.74
N GLU A 99 2.53 -10.70 -6.82
CA GLU A 99 2.76 -9.27 -6.92
C GLU A 99 3.72 -8.91 -8.07
N LYS A 100 4.77 -9.70 -8.25
CA LYS A 100 5.66 -9.61 -9.43
C LYS A 100 4.89 -9.80 -10.73
N GLY A 101 3.97 -10.77 -10.77
CA GLY A 101 3.08 -11.00 -11.89
C GLY A 101 2.21 -9.77 -12.19
N PHE A 102 1.58 -9.20 -11.16
CA PHE A 102 0.75 -8.00 -11.28
C PHE A 102 1.54 -6.80 -11.83
N LEU A 103 2.71 -6.50 -11.27
CA LEU A 103 3.54 -5.37 -11.71
C LEU A 103 3.93 -5.51 -13.19
N LYS A 104 4.32 -6.72 -13.61
CA LYS A 104 4.70 -7.02 -14.99
C LYS A 104 3.51 -6.91 -15.95
N GLN A 105 2.37 -7.50 -15.59
CA GLN A 105 1.15 -7.51 -16.42
C GLN A 105 0.58 -6.11 -16.63
N ASN A 106 0.71 -5.23 -15.63
CA ASN A 106 0.22 -3.86 -15.72
C ASN A 106 1.25 -2.87 -16.29
N HIS A 107 2.42 -3.34 -16.72
CA HIS A 107 3.49 -2.51 -17.25
C HIS A 107 3.84 -1.35 -16.30
N VAL A 108 3.98 -1.64 -15.00
CA VAL A 108 4.28 -0.62 -13.99
C VAL A 108 5.67 -0.03 -14.23
N ASP A 109 5.73 1.30 -14.37
CA ASP A 109 6.96 2.06 -14.59
C ASP A 109 7.59 2.54 -13.27
N LEU A 110 6.79 2.69 -12.21
CA LEU A 110 7.21 3.18 -10.90
C LEU A 110 6.32 2.60 -9.79
N VAL A 111 6.95 2.16 -8.72
CA VAL A 111 6.26 1.80 -7.47
C VAL A 111 6.37 2.96 -6.48
N ILE A 112 5.25 3.37 -5.92
CA ILE A 112 5.21 4.23 -4.73
C ILE A 112 4.61 3.39 -3.61
N SER A 113 5.26 3.34 -2.46
CA SER A 113 4.74 2.65 -1.30
C SER A 113 4.71 3.58 -0.10
N ASP A 114 3.52 3.77 0.47
CA ASP A 114 3.34 4.32 1.81
C ASP A 114 3.74 3.26 2.85
N ILE A 115 5.05 2.99 2.87
CA ILE A 115 5.80 2.03 3.69
C ILE A 115 5.21 0.62 3.86
N SER A 116 4.29 0.19 2.99
CA SER A 116 4.03 -1.23 2.83
C SER A 116 5.32 -1.91 2.33
N PRO A 117 5.76 -3.03 2.95
CA PRO A 117 6.95 -3.75 2.51
C PRO A 117 6.71 -4.55 1.23
N LEU A 118 5.46 -4.92 0.94
CA LEU A 118 5.06 -5.83 -0.14
C LEU A 118 5.68 -5.52 -1.52
N PRO A 119 5.62 -4.28 -2.05
CA PRO A 119 5.96 -4.06 -3.44
C PRO A 119 7.46 -3.89 -3.70
N PHE A 120 8.29 -3.72 -2.68
CA PHE A 120 9.71 -3.40 -2.87
C PHE A 120 10.53 -4.56 -3.44
N ILE A 121 10.30 -5.78 -2.94
CA ILE A 121 11.03 -6.97 -3.44
C ILE A 121 10.65 -7.24 -4.91
N PRO A 122 9.36 -7.32 -5.29
CA PRO A 122 8.98 -7.54 -6.69
C PRO A 122 9.45 -6.42 -7.62
N ALA A 123 9.38 -5.15 -7.18
CA ALA A 123 9.88 -4.02 -7.96
C ALA A 123 11.38 -4.13 -8.22
N LYS A 124 12.17 -4.45 -7.19
CA LYS A 124 13.62 -4.67 -7.32
C LYS A 124 13.94 -5.79 -8.30
N GLU A 125 13.26 -6.92 -8.21
CA GLU A 125 13.47 -8.05 -9.12
C GLU A 125 13.11 -7.75 -10.58
N LEU A 126 12.20 -6.80 -10.81
CA LEU A 126 11.79 -6.35 -12.14
C LEU A 126 12.58 -5.12 -12.64
N ASN A 127 13.52 -4.60 -11.83
CA ASN A 127 14.23 -3.33 -12.10
C ASN A 127 13.29 -2.13 -12.25
N ILE A 128 12.16 -2.14 -11.53
CA ILE A 128 11.23 -1.01 -11.46
C ILE A 128 11.71 -0.08 -10.34
N PRO A 129 11.90 1.23 -10.60
CA PRO A 129 12.23 2.18 -9.54
C PRO A 129 11.12 2.20 -8.49
N SER A 130 11.50 2.35 -7.22
CA SER A 130 10.55 2.40 -6.11
C SER A 130 10.83 3.55 -5.14
N ILE A 131 9.77 4.16 -4.61
CA ILE A 131 9.82 5.25 -3.65
C ILE A 131 9.06 4.83 -2.39
N GLY A 132 9.71 4.94 -1.23
CA GLY A 132 9.07 4.81 0.08
C GLY A 132 8.63 6.16 0.62
N VAL A 133 7.36 6.29 0.98
CA VAL A 133 6.78 7.47 1.62
C VAL A 133 6.50 7.14 3.08
N SER A 134 7.17 7.85 3.99
CA SER A 134 6.91 7.71 5.42
C SER A 134 7.09 9.00 6.19
N ASN A 135 6.37 9.09 7.29
CA ASN A 135 6.58 10.06 8.37
C ASN A 135 7.32 9.45 9.58
N PHE A 136 7.47 8.12 9.63
CA PHE A 136 8.21 7.40 10.68
C PHE A 136 9.05 6.26 10.09
N THR A 137 10.05 5.79 10.83
CA THR A 137 10.70 4.52 10.49
C THR A 137 9.84 3.34 10.97
N TRP A 138 10.00 2.15 10.37
CA TRP A 138 9.34 0.93 10.87
C TRP A 138 9.67 0.65 12.34
N TYR A 139 10.87 1.04 12.82
CA TYR A 139 11.26 0.89 14.22
C TYR A 139 10.51 1.85 15.15
N THR A 140 10.37 3.12 14.76
CA THR A 140 9.72 4.14 15.59
C THR A 140 8.22 3.92 15.77
N ALA A 141 7.57 3.18 14.86
CA ALA A 141 6.13 2.89 14.96
C ALA A 141 5.77 1.95 16.13
N TYR A 142 6.73 1.20 16.67
CA TYR A 142 6.52 0.18 17.71
C TYR A 142 7.39 0.41 18.96
N LYS A 143 7.88 1.64 19.17
CA LYS A 143 8.85 1.94 20.25
C LYS A 143 8.18 2.26 21.61
N ASP A 144 6.88 2.47 21.62
CA ASP A 144 6.07 2.73 22.82
C ASP A 144 5.22 1.51 23.21
#